data_AF-A0A8I0H9M0-F1
#
_entry.id   AF-A0A8I0H9M0-F1
#
_cell.length_a   1.000
_cell.length_b   1.000
_cell.length_c   1.000
_cell.angle_alpha   90.00
_cell.angle_beta   90.00
_cell.angle_gamma   90.00
#
_symmetry.space_group_name_H-M   'P 1'
#
loop_
_entity.id
_entity.type
_entity.pdbx_description
1 polymer ?
#
loop_
_entity_poly.entity_id
_entity_poly.type
_entity_poly.pdbx_seq_one_letter_code
_entity_poly.pdbx_strand_id
1 'polypeptide(L)'
;ELGLSETHQTLIMNGLRNKVRIETDGKLMSGRDVAIAALLGAEEYGFATAPLVTLGCVMMRVCNLDTCPAGIATQNPELRKRFA
;
A
#
# COMPACT_ATOMS: atom_id res chain seq x y z
N GLU A 1 9.73 -2.20 -7.66
CA GLU A 1 10.76 -1.46 -6.90
C GLU A 1 11.92 -0.82 -7.69
N LEU A 2 11.88 -0.69 -9.03
CA LEU A 2 12.94 0.04 -9.75
C LEU A 2 12.98 1.52 -9.33
N GLY A 3 11.81 2.18 -9.27
CA GLY A 3 11.72 3.60 -8.90
C GLY A 3 12.20 3.91 -7.47
N LEU A 4 12.01 2.99 -6.51
CA LEU A 4 12.51 3.15 -5.14
C LEU A 4 14.04 3.24 -5.13
N SER A 5 14.70 2.26 -5.77
CA SER A 5 16.16 2.23 -5.84
C SER A 5 16.74 3.41 -6.62
N GLU A 6 16.08 3.84 -7.71
CA GLU A 6 16.50 4.98 -8.52
C GLU A 6 16.38 6.29 -7.73
N THR A 7 15.28 6.47 -7.00
CA THR A 7 15.08 7.63 -6.11
C THR A 7 16.16 7.67 -5.03
N HIS A 8 16.40 6.53 -4.37
CA HIS A 8 17.43 6.41 -3.33
C HIS A 8 18.83 6.77 -3.87
N GLN A 9 19.23 6.18 -5.00
CA GLN A 9 20.53 6.44 -5.63
C GLN A 9 20.66 7.89 -6.10
N THR A 10 19.62 8.45 -6.72
CA THR A 10 19.62 9.84 -7.20
C THR A 10 19.78 10.83 -6.04
N LEU A 11 19.08 10.60 -4.93
CA LEU A 11 19.22 11.44 -3.74
C LEU A 11 20.61 11.34 -3.11
N ILE A 12 21.24 10.15 -3.13
CA ILE A 12 22.62 9.99 -2.67
C ILE A 12 23.58 10.76 -3.57
N MET A 13 23.49 10.58 -4.89
CA MET A 13 24.37 11.25 -5.86
C MET A 13 24.32 12.78 -5.76
N ASN A 14 23.19 13.34 -5.31
CA ASN A 14 23.02 14.79 -5.14
C ASN A 14 23.23 15.29 -3.70
N GLY A 15 23.64 14.42 -2.76
CA GLY A 15 23.82 14.81 -1.35
C GLY A 15 22.52 15.25 -0.66
N LEU A 16 21.37 14.77 -1.12
CA LEU A 16 20.04 15.12 -0.62
C LEU A 16 19.39 14.00 0.21
N ARG A 17 19.96 12.78 0.22
CA ARG A 17 19.32 11.60 0.83
C ARG A 17 19.00 11.76 2.31
N ASN A 18 19.80 12.49 3.05
CA ASN A 18 19.60 12.75 4.48
C ASN A 18 18.55 13.83 4.78
N LYS A 19 17.99 14.49 3.75
CA LYS A 19 16.99 15.57 3.91
C LYS A 19 15.54 15.07 3.85
N VAL A 20 15.33 13.82 3.46
CA VAL A 20 14.00 13.24 3.23
C VAL A 20 13.93 11.82 3.78
N ARG A 21 12.74 11.39 4.15
CA ARG A 21 12.40 9.98 4.33
C ARG A 21 11.77 9.46 3.04
N ILE A 22 12.09 8.21 2.70
CA ILE A 22 11.50 7.57 1.53
C ILE A 22 10.47 6.54 2.01
N GLU A 23 9.20 6.78 1.69
CA GLU A 23 8.12 5.83 1.88
C GLU A 23 7.95 4.98 0.61
N THR A 24 7.59 3.71 0.77
CA THR A 24 7.14 2.85 -0.32
C THR A 24 5.88 2.09 0.07
N ASP A 25 4.94 2.00 -0.87
CA ASP A 25 3.83 1.07 -0.85
C ASP A 25 3.87 0.20 -2.11
N GLY A 26 2.86 -0.65 -2.30
CA GLY A 26 2.75 -1.47 -3.51
C GLY A 26 2.77 -2.96 -3.22
N LYS A 27 1.66 -3.46 -2.68
CA LYS A 27 1.45 -4.90 -2.43
C LYS A 27 2.54 -5.53 -1.54
N LEU A 28 2.96 -4.81 -0.50
CA LEU A 28 3.72 -5.37 0.61
C LEU A 28 2.79 -6.31 1.40
N MET A 29 3.01 -7.62 1.31
CA MET A 29 2.13 -8.63 1.92
C MET A 29 2.80 -9.42 3.03
N SER A 30 4.14 -9.36 3.12
CA SER A 30 4.92 -10.14 4.05
C SER A 30 6.08 -9.32 4.63
N GLY A 31 6.63 -9.79 5.76
CA GLY A 31 7.84 -9.19 6.33
C GLY A 31 9.06 -9.27 5.38
N ARG A 32 9.09 -10.26 4.46
CA ARG A 32 10.13 -10.34 3.44
C ARG A 32 10.04 -9.17 2.45
N ASP A 33 8.84 -8.77 2.05
CA ASP A 33 8.65 -7.65 1.13
C ASP A 33 9.13 -6.34 1.77
N VAL A 34 8.81 -6.15 3.06
CA VAL A 34 9.30 -5.02 3.86
C VAL A 34 10.82 -5.02 3.96
N ALA A 35 11.44 -6.16 4.26
CA ALA A 35 12.89 -6.27 4.35
C ALA A 35 13.58 -5.96 3.01
N ILE A 36 13.02 -6.41 1.88
CA ILE A 36 13.54 -6.08 0.55
C ILE A 36 13.42 -4.58 0.27
N ALA A 37 12.27 -3.97 0.56
CA ALA A 37 12.06 -2.53 0.43
C ALA A 37 13.06 -1.72 1.28
N ALA A 38 13.34 -2.16 2.50
CA ALA A 38 14.35 -1.56 3.38
C ALA A 38 15.74 -1.56 2.74
N LEU A 39 16.16 -2.71 2.18
CA LEU A 39 17.45 -2.85 1.50
C LEU A 39 17.54 -2.01 0.22
N LEU A 40 16.42 -1.72 -0.42
CA LEU A 40 16.34 -0.84 -1.59
C LEU A 40 16.26 0.66 -1.23
N GLY A 41 16.24 0.98 0.07
CA GLY A 41 16.43 2.34 0.57
C GLY A 41 15.20 3.04 1.13
N ALA A 42 14.08 2.31 1.33
CA ALA A 42 12.90 2.80 2.02
C ALA A 42 13.10 2.85 3.54
N GLU A 43 12.39 3.77 4.18
CA GLU A 43 12.37 3.96 5.64
C GLU A 43 10.95 3.83 6.21
N GLU A 44 9.93 4.04 5.37
CA GLU A 44 8.51 3.95 5.74
C GLU A 44 7.77 3.04 4.75
N TYR A 45 6.75 2.33 5.23
CA TYR A 45 6.09 1.25 4.50
C TYR A 45 4.58 1.42 4.55
N GLY A 46 3.96 1.71 3.41
CA GLY A 46 2.53 1.84 3.26
C GLY A 46 1.84 0.49 3.01
N PHE A 47 0.77 0.22 3.75
CA PHE A 47 -0.06 -0.97 3.56
C PHE A 47 -1.50 -0.56 3.26
N ALA A 48 -2.00 -0.94 2.07
CA ALA A 48 -3.38 -0.69 1.68
C ALA A 48 -4.18 -2.00 1.50
N THR A 49 -3.81 -2.82 0.51
CA THR A 49 -4.58 -4.03 0.18
C THR A 49 -4.58 -5.07 1.29
N ALA A 50 -3.44 -5.32 1.96
CA ALA A 50 -3.37 -6.30 3.03
C ALA A 50 -4.35 -5.97 4.18
N PRO A 51 -4.36 -4.74 4.75
CA PRO A 51 -5.40 -4.33 5.71
C PRO A 51 -6.82 -4.47 5.19
N LEU A 52 -7.10 -4.07 3.94
CA LEU A 52 -8.45 -4.23 3.37
C LEU A 52 -8.90 -5.69 3.30
N VAL A 53 -7.99 -6.61 2.97
CA VAL A 53 -8.27 -8.05 2.98
C VAL A 53 -8.53 -8.55 4.40
N THR A 54 -7.76 -8.09 5.39
CA THR A 54 -8.01 -8.41 6.80
C THR A 54 -9.38 -7.91 7.27
N LEU A 55 -9.84 -6.78 6.74
CA LEU A 55 -11.19 -6.22 6.99
C LEU A 55 -12.31 -6.90 6.18
N GLY A 56 -12.01 -7.94 5.39
CA GLY A 56 -13.02 -8.71 4.66
C GLY A 56 -13.09 -8.46 3.15
N CYS A 57 -12.13 -7.75 2.56
CA CYS A 57 -12.07 -7.59 1.11
C CYS A 57 -11.80 -8.95 0.43
N VAL A 58 -12.74 -9.38 -0.41
CA VAL A 58 -12.66 -10.63 -1.19
C VAL A 58 -12.09 -10.43 -2.60
N MET A 59 -11.46 -9.28 -2.88
CA MET A 59 -10.81 -8.98 -4.17
C MET A 59 -11.72 -9.12 -5.40
N MET A 60 -13.01 -8.81 -5.28
CA MET A 60 -14.00 -8.89 -6.37
C MET A 60 -13.81 -7.82 -7.46
N ARG A 61 -13.06 -6.75 -7.18
CA ARG A 61 -12.71 -5.67 -8.13
C ARG A 61 -13.91 -4.92 -8.73
N VAL A 62 -14.93 -4.69 -7.90
CA VAL A 62 -16.11 -3.87 -8.23
C VAL A 62 -16.18 -2.57 -7.43
N CYS A 63 -15.05 -2.12 -6.87
CA CYS A 63 -14.99 -0.99 -5.94
C CYS A 63 -15.54 0.31 -6.55
N ASN A 64 -15.37 0.49 -7.87
CA ASN A 64 -15.84 1.66 -8.61
C ASN A 64 -17.35 1.64 -8.92
N LEU A 65 -18.04 0.52 -8.68
CA LEU A 65 -19.45 0.33 -9.02
C LEU A 65 -20.40 0.55 -7.84
N ASP A 66 -19.88 0.92 -6.67
CA ASP A 66 -20.66 1.05 -5.44
C ASP A 66 -21.39 -0.24 -5.00
N THR A 67 -20.88 -1.41 -5.44
CA THR A 67 -21.49 -2.73 -5.17
C THR A 67 -20.58 -3.65 -4.35
N CYS A 68 -19.70 -3.07 -3.50
CA CYS A 68 -18.80 -3.86 -2.67
C CYS A 68 -19.58 -4.85 -1.77
N PRO A 69 -19.37 -6.18 -1.92
CA PRO A 69 -20.18 -7.16 -1.20
C PRO A 69 -19.85 -7.20 0.30
N ALA A 70 -18.65 -6.78 0.69
CA ALA A 70 -18.15 -6.74 2.06
C ALA A 70 -18.43 -5.41 2.77
N GLY A 71 -19.12 -4.46 2.12
CA GLY A 71 -19.43 -3.16 2.74
C GLY A 71 -18.22 -2.21 2.89
N ILE A 72 -17.05 -2.55 2.35
CA ILE A 72 -15.82 -1.77 2.47
C ILE A 72 -15.82 -0.54 1.54
N ALA A 73 -15.93 -0.76 0.23
CA ALA A 73 -15.82 0.28 -0.79
C ALA A 73 -17.20 0.57 -1.41
N THR A 74 -18.13 1.05 -0.58
CA THR A 74 -19.50 1.42 -1.00
C THR A 74 -20.08 2.50 -0.10
N GLN A 75 -20.86 3.41 -0.68
CA GLN A 75 -21.69 4.40 0.02
C GLN A 75 -23.13 3.93 0.19
N ASN A 76 -23.56 2.85 -0.47
CA ASN A 76 -24.89 2.27 -0.32
C ASN A 76 -25.16 1.88 1.15
N PRO A 77 -26.18 2.46 1.81
CA PRO A 77 -26.46 2.21 3.23
C PRO A 77 -26.74 0.75 3.56
N GLU A 78 -27.33 -0.02 2.66
CA GLU A 78 -27.63 -1.43 2.89
C GLU A 78 -26.37 -2.30 2.79
N LEU A 79 -25.49 -2.00 1.83
CA LEU A 79 -24.23 -2.73 1.69
C LEU A 79 -23.24 -2.39 2.81
N ARG A 80 -23.22 -1.13 3.29
CA ARG A 80 -22.40 -0.72 4.43
C ARG A 80 -22.72 -1.47 5.71
N LYS A 81 -23.96 -1.92 5.93
CA LYS A 81 -24.34 -2.77 7.07
C LYS A 81 -23.62 -4.12 7.09
N ARG A 82 -23.03 -4.55 5.96
CA ARG A 82 -22.27 -5.81 5.86
C ARG A 82 -20.84 -5.68 6.37
N PHE A 83 -20.35 -4.46 6.56
CA PHE A 83 -19.05 -4.22 7.17
C PHE A 83 -19.15 -4.53 8.67
N ALA A 84 -18.42 -5.54 9.12
CA ALA A 84 -18.41 -6.04 10.51
C ALA A 84 -17.01 -5.87 11.12
#